data_AF-A0A645H3H3-F1
#
_entry.id   AF-A0A645H3H3-F1
#
_cell.length_a   1.000
_cell.length_b   1.000
_cell.length_c   1.000
_cell.angle_alpha   90.00
_cell.angle_beta   90.00
_cell.angle_gamma   90.00
#
_symmetry.space_group_name_H-M   'P 1'
#
loop_
_entity.id
_entity.type
_entity.pdbx_description
1 polymer ?
#
loop_
_entity_poly.entity_id
_entity_poly.type
_entity_poly.pdbx_seq_one_letter_code
_entity_poly.pdbx_strand_id
1 'polypeptide(L)'
;MEGLYSDYLSSKSLATILISHVNGLYDKHPGDDATCAVIKIKRRKQVNLIIGPASIKEDDERMMSLFFAKDGKHIVCGGTTSHLAADHLKEELEFPLDYLDKEIPPTARIQGVDLVTEGVITLNRVYEYSIDVLSSNDKYFDWSYKMDGASQIARALFEDATDINFFVGCAINPAHQKEGLPIKFSTKLQLIEALSENLKKMNKNIKVSYF
;
A
#
# COMPACT_ATOMS: atom_id res chain seq x y z
N MET A 1 16.55 -23.99 3.83
CA MET A 1 15.52 -23.61 2.83
C MET A 1 14.17 -23.39 3.48
N GLU A 2 13.69 -24.28 4.36
CA GLU A 2 12.42 -24.11 5.10
C GLU A 2 12.33 -22.82 5.93
N GLY A 3 13.44 -22.34 6.51
CA GLY A 3 13.44 -21.07 7.26
C GLY A 3 13.36 -19.78 6.44
N LEU A 4 13.49 -19.85 5.10
CA LEU A 4 13.41 -18.68 4.20
C LEU A 4 12.03 -18.53 3.55
N TYR A 5 11.19 -19.57 3.64
CA TYR A 5 9.87 -19.56 3.02
C TYR A 5 8.82 -19.02 3.98
N SER A 6 7.94 -18.17 3.45
CA SER A 6 6.71 -17.82 4.13
C SER A 6 5.56 -17.61 3.16
N ASP A 7 4.36 -17.96 3.60
CA ASP A 7 3.11 -17.87 2.84
C ASP A 7 2.76 -16.43 2.39
N TYR A 8 3.33 -15.41 3.02
CA TYR A 8 3.12 -14.02 2.61
C TYR A 8 3.98 -13.59 1.41
N LEU A 9 5.16 -14.20 1.20
CA LEU A 9 6.11 -13.74 0.17
C LEU A 9 5.57 -13.91 -1.25
N SER A 10 5.75 -12.90 -2.10
CA SER A 10 5.47 -13.06 -3.54
C SER A 10 6.46 -14.02 -4.20
N SER A 11 6.13 -14.58 -5.37
CA SER A 11 7.08 -15.41 -6.13
C SER A 11 8.34 -14.63 -6.48
N LYS A 12 8.20 -13.34 -6.84
CA LYS A 12 9.32 -12.43 -7.09
C LYS A 12 10.18 -12.25 -5.84
N SER A 13 9.56 -11.95 -4.69
CA SER A 13 10.27 -11.75 -3.42
C SER A 13 11.08 -13.00 -3.04
N LEU A 14 10.48 -14.19 -3.15
CA LEU A 14 11.17 -15.45 -2.86
C LEU A 14 12.32 -15.70 -3.83
N ALA A 15 12.13 -15.44 -5.13
CA ALA A 15 13.20 -15.56 -6.11
C ALA A 15 14.37 -14.60 -5.81
N THR A 16 14.07 -13.35 -5.44
CA THR A 16 15.06 -12.35 -5.03
C THR A 16 15.81 -12.80 -3.78
N ILE A 17 15.12 -13.31 -2.75
CA ILE A 17 15.75 -13.82 -1.53
C ILE A 17 16.69 -14.99 -1.85
N LEU A 18 16.23 -15.95 -2.67
CA LEU A 18 17.03 -17.12 -3.03
C LEU A 18 18.29 -16.74 -3.81
N ILE A 19 18.17 -15.89 -4.84
CA ILE A 19 19.33 -15.42 -5.62
C ILE A 19 20.26 -14.55 -4.78
N SER A 20 19.71 -13.68 -3.93
CA SER A 20 20.52 -12.86 -3.02
C SER A 20 21.32 -13.73 -2.04
N HIS A 21 20.71 -14.79 -1.52
CA HIS A 21 21.38 -15.75 -0.65
C HIS A 21 22.51 -16.49 -1.38
N VAL A 22 22.26 -17.00 -2.60
CA VAL A 22 23.29 -17.64 -3.44
C VAL A 22 24.44 -16.67 -3.75
N ASN A 23 24.14 -15.43 -4.10
CA ASN A 23 25.16 -14.41 -4.34
C ASN A 23 25.98 -14.13 -3.06
N GLY A 24 25.36 -14.20 -1.89
CA GLY A 24 26.05 -14.15 -0.60
C GLY A 24 27.01 -15.32 -0.38
N LEU A 25 26.64 -16.54 -0.78
CA LEU A 25 27.51 -17.72 -0.72
C LEU A 25 28.73 -17.63 -1.67
N TYR A 26 28.61 -16.84 -2.72
CA TYR A 26 29.73 -16.49 -3.61
C TYR A 26 30.55 -15.29 -3.12
N ASP A 27 30.37 -14.79 -1.90
CA ASP A 27 31.00 -13.55 -1.42
C ASP A 27 30.78 -12.37 -2.37
N LYS A 28 29.64 -12.35 -3.07
CA LYS A 28 29.29 -11.39 -4.13
C LYS A 28 30.22 -11.41 -5.35
N HIS A 29 31.03 -12.45 -5.50
CA HIS A 29 31.91 -12.72 -6.63
C HIS A 29 31.50 -14.06 -7.28
N PRO A 30 30.38 -14.09 -8.04
CA PRO A 30 29.87 -15.32 -8.61
C PRO A 30 30.91 -15.97 -9.53
N GLY A 31 31.20 -17.25 -9.28
CA GLY A 31 32.11 -18.06 -10.09
C GLY A 31 31.42 -18.87 -11.20
N ASP A 32 30.09 -19.00 -11.14
CA ASP A 32 29.22 -19.70 -12.11
C ASP A 32 27.82 -19.06 -12.10
N ASP A 33 27.00 -19.37 -13.11
CA ASP A 33 25.66 -18.80 -13.27
C ASP A 33 24.64 -19.45 -12.31
N ALA A 34 23.83 -18.61 -11.65
CA ALA A 34 22.72 -19.05 -10.79
C ALA A 34 21.38 -18.51 -11.33
N THR A 35 20.45 -19.42 -11.66
CA THR A 35 19.10 -19.06 -12.10
C THR A 35 18.07 -19.61 -11.12
N CYS A 36 17.08 -18.80 -10.76
CA CYS A 36 15.97 -19.19 -9.89
C CYS A 36 14.64 -18.89 -10.57
N ALA A 37 13.79 -19.92 -10.66
CA ALA A 37 12.40 -19.79 -11.11
C ALA A 37 11.46 -20.17 -9.96
N VAL A 38 10.53 -19.28 -9.62
CA VAL A 38 9.55 -19.49 -8.55
C VAL A 38 8.14 -19.36 -9.11
N ILE A 39 7.33 -20.39 -8.90
CA ILE A 39 5.91 -20.39 -9.25
C ILE A 39 5.10 -20.42 -7.95
N LYS A 40 4.16 -19.47 -7.80
CA LYS A 40 3.26 -19.43 -6.64
C LYS A 40 1.81 -19.40 -7.09
N ILE A 41 1.06 -20.44 -6.70
CA ILE A 41 -0.38 -20.52 -6.91
C ILE A 41 -1.04 -19.97 -5.64
N LYS A 42 -1.92 -18.97 -5.78
CA LYS A 42 -2.65 -18.37 -4.65
C LYS A 42 -4.11 -18.15 -4.99
N ARG A 43 -4.98 -18.26 -3.97
CA ARG A 43 -6.37 -17.80 -4.07
C ARG A 43 -6.42 -16.29 -4.27
N ARG A 44 -7.48 -15.80 -4.91
CA ARG A 44 -7.71 -14.35 -5.04
C ARG A 44 -7.79 -13.72 -3.65
N LYS A 45 -7.08 -12.62 -3.47
CA LYS A 45 -7.08 -11.79 -2.26
C LYS A 45 -7.41 -10.36 -2.67
N GLN A 46 -8.55 -9.86 -2.20
CA GLN A 46 -9.00 -8.50 -2.45
C GLN A 46 -8.43 -7.55 -1.40
N VAL A 47 -7.96 -6.39 -1.85
CA VAL A 47 -7.57 -5.26 -0.98
C VAL A 47 -8.30 -4.02 -1.46
N ASN A 48 -9.02 -3.38 -0.54
CA ASN A 48 -9.78 -2.16 -0.77
C ASN A 48 -9.03 -1.01 -0.09
N LEU A 49 -8.74 0.05 -0.84
CA LEU A 49 -8.06 1.24 -0.33
C LEU A 49 -8.89 2.48 -0.63
N ILE A 50 -9.23 3.25 0.41
CA ILE A 50 -9.98 4.50 0.29
C ILE A 50 -9.11 5.71 0.63
N ILE A 51 -9.25 6.79 -0.14
CA ILE A 51 -8.55 8.04 0.13
C ILE A 51 -9.35 9.31 -0.21
N GLY A 52 -9.46 10.18 0.79
CA GLY A 52 -10.15 11.47 0.76
C GLY A 52 -11.68 11.37 0.69
N PRO A 53 -12.39 12.45 1.10
CA PRO A 53 -13.85 12.51 1.04
C PRO A 53 -14.35 12.71 -0.40
N ALA A 54 -15.60 12.35 -0.64
CA ALA A 54 -16.28 12.52 -1.91
C ALA A 54 -16.39 14.01 -2.27
N SER A 55 -16.52 14.30 -3.57
CA SER A 55 -16.68 15.70 -4.03
C SER A 55 -17.95 16.38 -3.49
N ILE A 56 -18.98 15.57 -3.23
CA ILE A 56 -20.27 15.96 -2.68
C ILE A 56 -20.41 15.26 -1.33
N LYS A 57 -20.67 16.01 -0.26
CA LYS A 57 -20.70 15.47 1.12
C LYS A 57 -21.78 14.39 1.30
N GLU A 58 -22.90 14.54 0.60
CA GLU A 58 -24.00 13.58 0.61
C GLU A 58 -23.59 12.21 0.02
N ASP A 59 -22.53 12.15 -0.80
CA ASP A 59 -21.98 10.92 -1.35
C ASP A 59 -20.96 10.22 -0.43
N ASP A 60 -20.52 10.86 0.68
CA ASP A 60 -19.56 10.24 1.61
C ASP A 60 -20.11 8.94 2.20
N GLU A 61 -21.37 8.93 2.62
CA GLU A 61 -22.02 7.74 3.18
C GLU A 61 -22.18 6.63 2.14
N ARG A 62 -22.48 7.01 0.89
CA ARG A 62 -22.56 6.07 -0.23
C ARG A 62 -21.19 5.46 -0.54
N MET A 63 -20.14 6.26 -0.52
CA MET A 63 -18.76 5.82 -0.73
C MET A 63 -18.33 4.85 0.39
N MET A 64 -18.58 5.18 1.66
CA MET A 64 -18.25 4.30 2.80
C MET A 64 -19.03 2.98 2.75
N SER A 65 -20.34 3.04 2.47
CA SER A 65 -21.17 1.85 2.32
C SER A 65 -20.63 0.92 1.21
N LEU A 66 -20.26 1.47 0.06
CA LEU A 66 -19.70 0.68 -1.05
C LEU A 66 -18.30 0.15 -0.75
N PHE A 67 -17.51 0.88 0.04
CA PHE A 67 -16.17 0.48 0.47
C PHE A 67 -16.25 -0.72 1.42
N PHE A 68 -17.02 -0.63 2.50
CA PHE A 68 -17.14 -1.68 3.51
C PHE A 68 -18.01 -2.88 3.08
N ALA A 69 -18.83 -2.72 2.04
CA ALA A 69 -19.53 -3.85 1.42
C ALA A 69 -18.62 -4.76 0.58
N LYS A 70 -17.34 -4.39 0.38
CA LYS A 70 -16.37 -5.25 -0.31
C LYS A 70 -15.79 -6.29 0.64
N ASP A 71 -15.58 -7.49 0.10
CA ASP A 71 -14.79 -8.50 0.79
C ASP A 71 -13.31 -8.12 0.78
N GLY A 72 -12.55 -8.71 1.71
CA GLY A 72 -11.10 -8.56 1.78
C GLY A 72 -10.65 -7.46 2.74
N LYS A 73 -9.38 -7.04 2.59
CA LYS A 73 -8.77 -6.08 3.52
C LYS A 73 -9.26 -4.66 3.24
N HIS A 74 -9.50 -3.88 4.28
CA HIS A 74 -9.88 -2.48 4.23
C HIS A 74 -8.75 -1.59 4.73
N ILE A 75 -8.25 -0.73 3.86
CA ILE A 75 -7.21 0.25 4.16
C ILE A 75 -7.80 1.66 4.01
N VAL A 76 -7.72 2.46 5.05
CA VAL A 76 -8.23 3.84 5.08
C VAL A 76 -7.06 4.81 5.14
N CYS A 77 -6.94 5.69 4.13
CA CYS A 77 -5.85 6.65 4.03
C CYS A 77 -6.37 8.10 4.14
N GLY A 78 -5.91 8.82 5.16
CA GLY A 78 -6.09 10.27 5.32
C GLY A 78 -6.97 10.66 6.50
N GLY A 79 -6.59 11.72 7.20
CA GLY A 79 -7.27 12.15 8.44
C GLY A 79 -8.77 12.40 8.30
N THR A 80 -9.22 13.15 7.29
CA THR A 80 -10.68 13.36 7.09
C THR A 80 -11.39 12.04 6.77
N THR A 81 -10.76 11.17 5.98
CA THR A 81 -11.33 9.88 5.58
C THR A 81 -11.39 8.89 6.73
N SER A 82 -10.42 8.91 7.65
CA SER A 82 -10.44 8.06 8.84
C SER A 82 -11.56 8.45 9.80
N HIS A 83 -11.84 9.75 9.96
CA HIS A 83 -13.00 10.20 10.74
C HIS A 83 -14.32 9.77 10.09
N LEU A 84 -14.47 9.92 8.77
CA LEU A 84 -15.66 9.43 8.06
C LEU A 84 -15.85 7.92 8.21
N ALA A 85 -14.77 7.14 8.14
CA ALA A 85 -14.82 5.70 8.34
C ALA A 85 -15.23 5.33 9.78
N ALA A 86 -14.67 6.01 10.77
CA ALA A 86 -15.01 5.83 12.19
C ALA A 86 -16.49 6.16 12.46
N ASP A 87 -16.98 7.28 11.94
CA ASP A 87 -18.38 7.70 12.04
C ASP A 87 -19.33 6.68 11.40
N HIS A 88 -18.98 6.17 10.20
CA HIS A 88 -19.77 5.17 9.48
C HIS A 88 -19.85 3.84 10.24
N LEU A 89 -18.73 3.37 10.79
CA LEU A 89 -18.67 2.12 11.55
C LEU A 89 -19.20 2.27 12.98
N LYS A 90 -19.37 3.50 13.47
CA LYS A 90 -19.70 3.83 14.87
C LYS A 90 -18.64 3.30 15.84
N GLU A 91 -17.38 3.45 15.46
CA GLU A 91 -16.21 3.00 16.21
C GLU A 91 -15.27 4.18 16.49
N GLU A 92 -14.41 4.04 17.49
CA GLU A 92 -13.45 5.10 17.86
C GLU A 92 -12.18 5.06 16.98
N LEU A 93 -11.63 6.25 16.69
CA LEU A 93 -10.34 6.40 16.03
C LEU A 93 -9.23 6.47 17.10
N GLU A 94 -8.46 5.40 17.22
CA GLU A 94 -7.37 5.27 18.19
C GLU A 94 -6.02 5.61 17.56
N PHE A 95 -5.23 6.44 18.24
CA PHE A 95 -3.86 6.75 17.86
C PHE A 95 -2.88 6.02 18.80
N PRO A 96 -2.12 5.02 18.30
CA PRO A 96 -1.09 4.36 19.08
C PRO A 96 -0.04 5.36 19.57
N LEU A 97 0.43 5.19 20.81
CA LEU A 97 1.44 6.05 21.42
C LEU A 97 2.86 5.83 20.83
N ASP A 98 3.08 4.70 20.15
CA ASP A 98 4.40 4.30 19.64
C ASP A 98 4.71 4.95 18.27
N TYR A 99 5.47 6.05 18.31
CA TYR A 99 6.07 6.67 17.13
C TYR A 99 7.36 5.93 16.75
N LEU A 100 7.29 5.07 15.74
CA LEU A 100 8.43 4.26 15.27
C LEU A 100 9.42 5.03 14.36
N ASP A 101 8.94 6.04 13.63
CA ASP A 101 9.74 6.84 12.69
C ASP A 101 9.26 8.30 12.73
N LYS A 102 10.19 9.27 12.65
CA LYS A 102 9.86 10.70 12.63
C LYS A 102 9.55 11.22 11.21
N GLU A 103 10.01 10.52 10.17
CA GLU A 103 9.76 10.92 8.77
C GLU A 103 8.48 10.28 8.20
N ILE A 104 8.03 9.17 8.77
CA ILE A 104 6.80 8.48 8.35
C ILE A 104 5.74 8.71 9.42
N PRO A 105 4.63 9.40 9.09
CA PRO A 105 3.61 9.70 10.07
C PRO A 105 2.93 8.41 10.59
N PRO A 106 2.42 8.45 11.84
CA PRO A 106 1.93 7.26 12.53
C PRO A 106 0.70 6.66 11.84
N THR A 107 0.48 5.36 12.08
CA THR A 107 -0.78 4.69 11.75
C THR A 107 -1.79 4.90 12.85
N ALA A 108 -3.08 4.82 12.54
CA ALA A 108 -4.17 4.79 13.51
C ALA A 108 -4.89 3.43 13.47
N ARG A 109 -5.86 3.24 14.37
CA ARG A 109 -6.71 2.05 14.42
C ARG A 109 -8.18 2.46 14.48
N ILE A 110 -9.00 1.73 13.75
CA ILE A 110 -10.47 1.76 13.83
C ILE A 110 -10.90 0.30 13.81
N GLN A 111 -11.76 -0.10 14.74
CA GLN A 111 -12.30 -1.46 14.74
C GLN A 111 -13.06 -1.73 13.43
N GLY A 112 -12.76 -2.86 12.78
CA GLY A 112 -13.30 -3.19 11.46
C GLY A 112 -12.51 -2.66 10.26
N VAL A 113 -11.39 -1.94 10.48
CA VAL A 113 -10.45 -1.52 9.45
C VAL A 113 -9.09 -2.20 9.66
N ASP A 114 -8.52 -2.82 8.62
CA ASP A 114 -7.24 -3.54 8.73
C ASP A 114 -6.06 -2.60 8.93
N LEU A 115 -6.10 -1.40 8.33
CA LEU A 115 -5.03 -0.41 8.43
C LEU A 115 -5.56 1.01 8.22
N VAL A 116 -5.23 1.92 9.13
CA VAL A 116 -5.49 3.35 8.98
C VAL A 116 -4.17 4.10 8.91
N THR A 117 -3.97 4.90 7.87
CA THR A 117 -2.74 5.69 7.69
C THR A 117 -3.07 7.13 7.36
N GLU A 118 -2.04 7.97 7.30
CA GLU A 118 -2.16 9.25 6.60
C GLU A 118 -2.53 9.07 5.12
N GLY A 119 -2.84 10.20 4.47
CA GLY A 119 -3.33 10.22 3.10
C GLY A 119 -2.20 10.20 2.07
N VAL A 120 -2.08 11.32 1.36
CA VAL A 120 -1.21 11.44 0.18
C VAL A 120 0.27 11.24 0.50
N ILE A 121 0.75 11.66 1.67
CA ILE A 121 2.17 11.53 2.06
C ILE A 121 2.58 10.05 2.09
N THR A 122 1.81 9.21 2.79
CA THR A 122 2.06 7.76 2.86
C THR A 122 2.00 7.11 1.49
N LEU A 123 0.98 7.42 0.68
CA LEU A 123 0.84 6.84 -0.65
C LEU A 123 1.95 7.28 -1.63
N ASN A 124 2.53 8.47 -1.47
CA ASN A 124 3.71 8.86 -2.25
C ASN A 124 4.88 7.92 -1.99
N ARG A 125 5.13 7.58 -0.71
CA ARG A 125 6.18 6.62 -0.36
C ARG A 125 5.88 5.22 -0.92
N VAL A 126 4.64 4.77 -0.87
CA VAL A 126 4.20 3.50 -1.50
C VAL A 126 4.48 3.54 -3.02
N TYR A 127 4.19 4.65 -3.67
CA TYR A 127 4.49 4.83 -5.09
C TYR A 127 6.01 4.77 -5.37
N GLU A 128 6.85 5.40 -4.55
CA GLU A 128 8.31 5.28 -4.68
C GLU A 128 8.78 3.83 -4.54
N TYR A 129 8.22 3.08 -3.59
CA TYR A 129 8.48 1.63 -3.50
C TYR A 129 8.00 0.89 -4.73
N SER A 130 6.88 1.28 -5.34
CA SER A 130 6.38 0.62 -6.55
C SER A 130 7.32 0.79 -7.75
N ILE A 131 7.99 1.94 -7.87
CA ILE A 131 9.01 2.17 -8.89
C ILE A 131 10.21 1.27 -8.63
N ASP A 132 10.70 1.25 -7.39
CA ASP A 132 11.83 0.41 -6.97
C ASP A 132 11.58 -1.08 -7.24
N VAL A 133 10.39 -1.58 -6.87
CA VAL A 133 9.98 -2.97 -7.15
C VAL A 133 9.98 -3.28 -8.64
N LEU A 134 9.66 -2.33 -9.51
CA LEU A 134 9.67 -2.52 -10.97
C LEU A 134 11.06 -2.37 -11.59
N SER A 135 12.03 -1.80 -10.87
CA SER A 135 13.43 -1.67 -11.28
C SER A 135 14.31 -2.71 -10.59
N SER A 136 15.30 -2.27 -9.80
CA SER A 136 16.30 -3.09 -9.11
C SER A 136 15.80 -3.73 -7.82
N ASN A 137 14.69 -3.24 -7.26
CA ASN A 137 14.11 -3.68 -5.99
C ASN A 137 15.11 -3.57 -4.81
N ASP A 138 15.94 -2.53 -4.82
CA ASP A 138 16.99 -2.32 -3.82
C ASP A 138 16.42 -2.01 -2.43
N LYS A 139 15.21 -1.43 -2.38
CA LYS A 139 14.51 -1.09 -1.13
C LYS A 139 13.64 -2.25 -0.62
N TYR A 140 13.83 -3.47 -1.12
CA TYR A 140 13.07 -4.64 -0.69
C TYR A 140 12.96 -4.74 0.83
N PHE A 141 14.09 -4.68 1.54
CA PHE A 141 14.11 -4.81 2.99
C PHE A 141 13.42 -3.66 3.73
N ASP A 142 13.39 -2.46 3.14
CA ASP A 142 12.67 -1.34 3.74
C ASP A 142 11.17 -1.62 3.76
N TRP A 143 10.57 -1.82 2.59
CA TRP A 143 9.12 -1.92 2.48
C TRP A 143 8.57 -3.28 2.95
N SER A 144 9.38 -4.35 2.90
CA SER A 144 8.94 -5.69 3.30
C SER A 144 9.04 -5.97 4.80
N TYR A 145 9.87 -5.23 5.56
CA TYR A 145 10.03 -5.49 7.00
C TYR A 145 9.60 -4.34 7.91
N LYS A 146 9.67 -3.08 7.47
CA LYS A 146 9.29 -1.97 8.34
C LYS A 146 7.81 -1.99 8.69
N MET A 147 7.49 -1.52 9.89
CA MET A 147 6.13 -1.51 10.43
C MET A 147 5.40 -0.19 10.23
N ASP A 148 5.99 0.75 9.50
CA ASP A 148 5.33 2.01 9.16
C ASP A 148 4.17 1.81 8.16
N GLY A 149 3.29 2.82 8.06
CA GLY A 149 2.09 2.74 7.22
C GLY A 149 2.38 2.51 5.73
N ALA A 150 3.46 3.09 5.18
CA ALA A 150 3.78 2.92 3.77
C ALA A 150 4.26 1.49 3.48
N SER A 151 5.10 0.94 4.37
CA SER A 151 5.59 -0.43 4.27
C SER A 151 4.46 -1.46 4.43
N GLN A 152 3.51 -1.22 5.35
CA GLN A 152 2.33 -2.06 5.52
C GLN A 152 1.41 -2.03 4.28
N ILE A 153 1.15 -0.85 3.70
CA ILE A 153 0.40 -0.73 2.44
C ILE A 153 1.16 -1.42 1.30
N ALA A 154 2.48 -1.22 1.18
CA ALA A 154 3.29 -1.85 0.15
C ALA A 154 3.18 -3.39 0.20
N ARG A 155 3.29 -4.00 1.38
CA ARG A 155 3.06 -5.46 1.52
C ARG A 155 1.66 -5.87 1.11
N ALA A 156 0.64 -5.13 1.57
CA ALA A 156 -0.75 -5.41 1.24
C ALA A 156 -1.01 -5.40 -0.27
N LEU A 157 -0.46 -4.40 -0.99
CA LEU A 157 -0.69 -4.23 -2.43
C LEU A 157 0.24 -5.09 -3.29
N PHE A 158 1.53 -5.19 -2.94
CA PHE A 158 2.54 -5.84 -3.79
C PHE A 158 2.59 -7.35 -3.57
N GLU A 159 2.54 -7.81 -2.32
CA GLU A 159 2.69 -9.24 -2.00
C GLU A 159 1.35 -9.95 -1.82
N ASP A 160 0.43 -9.33 -1.07
CA ASP A 160 -0.81 -9.94 -0.64
C ASP A 160 -1.91 -9.90 -1.71
N ALA A 161 -2.18 -8.73 -2.29
CA ALA A 161 -3.31 -8.55 -3.19
C ALA A 161 -3.15 -9.30 -4.52
N THR A 162 -4.26 -9.75 -5.07
CA THR A 162 -4.41 -10.10 -6.49
C THR A 162 -5.33 -9.10 -7.19
N ASP A 163 -6.33 -8.62 -6.47
CA ASP A 163 -7.34 -7.67 -6.94
C ASP A 163 -7.35 -6.48 -5.97
N ILE A 164 -7.28 -5.27 -6.50
CA ILE A 164 -7.19 -4.03 -5.72
C ILE A 164 -8.30 -3.08 -6.16
N ASN A 165 -9.11 -2.62 -5.20
CA ASN A 165 -10.15 -1.62 -5.42
C ASN A 165 -9.72 -0.31 -4.77
N PHE A 166 -9.51 0.72 -5.58
CA PHE A 166 -9.31 2.09 -5.12
C PHE A 166 -10.64 2.84 -5.06
N PHE A 167 -10.91 3.46 -3.93
CA PHE A 167 -12.02 4.38 -3.70
C PHE A 167 -11.44 5.77 -3.50
N VAL A 168 -11.64 6.65 -4.46
CA VAL A 168 -10.96 7.95 -4.51
C VAL A 168 -12.00 9.04 -4.44
N GLY A 169 -12.07 9.71 -3.30
CA GLY A 169 -12.87 10.91 -3.18
C GLY A 169 -12.27 12.06 -3.99
N CYS A 170 -13.08 12.98 -4.49
CA CYS A 170 -12.68 14.07 -5.38
C CYS A 170 -12.83 15.44 -4.71
N ALA A 171 -13.09 15.49 -3.40
CA ALA A 171 -13.09 16.74 -2.65
C ALA A 171 -11.75 17.47 -2.81
N ILE A 172 -11.83 18.77 -3.10
CA ILE A 172 -10.68 19.65 -3.16
C ILE A 172 -10.23 19.94 -1.73
N ASN A 173 -9.00 19.56 -1.38
CA ASN A 173 -8.42 19.89 -0.08
C ASN A 173 -7.61 21.20 -0.18
N PRO A 174 -8.04 22.31 0.47
CA PRO A 174 -7.30 23.57 0.46
C PRO A 174 -5.89 23.46 1.05
N ALA A 175 -5.67 22.53 2.00
CA ALA A 175 -4.37 22.37 2.66
C ALA A 175 -3.30 21.76 1.74
N HIS A 176 -3.69 21.05 0.67
CA HIS A 176 -2.76 20.49 -0.33
C HIS A 176 -2.29 21.53 -1.34
N GLN A 177 -2.83 22.76 -1.29
CA GLN A 177 -2.39 23.89 -2.12
C GLN A 177 -1.33 24.76 -1.43
N LYS A 178 -0.92 24.46 -0.19
CA LYS A 178 0.18 25.18 0.46
C LYS A 178 1.52 24.79 -0.18
N GLU A 179 2.17 25.76 -0.82
CA GLU A 179 3.54 25.65 -1.32
C GLU A 179 4.50 25.25 -0.17
N GLY A 180 5.36 24.26 -0.41
CA GLY A 180 6.47 23.90 0.49
C GLY A 180 6.53 22.45 0.99
N LEU A 181 5.54 21.59 0.70
CA LEU A 181 5.65 20.15 0.98
C LEU A 181 6.35 19.44 -0.19
N PRO A 182 7.35 18.56 0.05
CA PRO A 182 8.09 17.83 -0.98
C PRO A 182 7.25 16.66 -1.55
N ILE A 183 6.06 16.96 -2.06
CA ILE A 183 5.15 15.98 -2.63
C ILE A 183 5.36 15.97 -4.15
N LYS A 184 5.81 14.84 -4.70
CA LYS A 184 6.09 14.68 -6.14
C LYS A 184 4.83 14.84 -7.02
N PHE A 185 3.65 14.60 -6.47
CA PHE A 185 2.37 14.77 -7.15
C PHE A 185 1.58 15.93 -6.57
N SER A 186 1.24 16.90 -7.42
CA SER A 186 0.39 18.03 -7.04
C SER A 186 -1.07 17.62 -6.75
N THR A 187 -1.50 16.45 -7.25
CA THR A 187 -2.87 15.97 -7.09
C THR A 187 -2.92 14.49 -6.70
N LYS A 188 -3.80 14.14 -5.74
CA LYS A 188 -4.09 12.75 -5.33
C LYS A 188 -4.47 11.83 -6.50
N LEU A 189 -5.22 12.35 -7.47
CA LEU A 189 -5.68 11.59 -8.64
C LEU A 189 -4.49 11.06 -9.46
N GLN A 190 -3.53 11.93 -9.76
CA GLN A 190 -2.32 11.56 -10.50
C GLN A 190 -1.50 10.49 -9.77
N LEU A 191 -1.42 10.58 -8.45
CA LEU A 191 -0.74 9.57 -7.62
C LEU A 191 -1.43 8.21 -7.73
N ILE A 192 -2.75 8.15 -7.63
CA ILE A 192 -3.51 6.89 -7.75
C ILE A 192 -3.40 6.32 -9.16
N GLU A 193 -3.45 7.15 -10.19
CA GLU A 193 -3.25 6.73 -11.58
C GLU A 193 -1.86 6.11 -11.77
N ALA A 194 -0.79 6.82 -11.39
CA ALA A 194 0.57 6.34 -11.53
C ALA A 194 0.84 5.07 -10.71
N LEU A 195 0.32 4.99 -9.48
CA LEU A 195 0.42 3.78 -8.66
C LEU A 195 -0.37 2.61 -9.29
N SER A 196 -1.56 2.87 -9.83
CA SER A 196 -2.36 1.86 -10.53
C SER A 196 -1.65 1.29 -11.75
N GLU A 197 -0.97 2.12 -12.52
CA GLU A 197 -0.15 1.67 -13.65
C GLU A 197 0.98 0.73 -13.20
N ASN A 198 1.68 1.09 -12.12
CA ASN A 198 2.76 0.26 -11.60
C ASN A 198 2.23 -1.07 -11.05
N LEU A 199 1.09 -1.06 -10.35
CA LEU A 199 0.47 -2.29 -9.85
C LEU A 199 -0.04 -3.19 -11.00
N LYS A 200 -0.54 -2.63 -12.10
CA LYS A 200 -0.89 -3.42 -13.30
C LYS A 200 0.33 -4.11 -13.90
N LYS A 201 1.49 -3.42 -13.96
CA LYS A 201 2.77 -4.04 -14.38
C LYS A 201 3.22 -5.16 -13.45
N MET A 202 2.76 -5.15 -12.19
CA MET A 202 2.93 -6.24 -11.21
C MET A 202 1.85 -7.34 -11.32
N ASN A 203 1.09 -7.38 -12.42
CA ASN A 203 0.01 -8.34 -12.68
C ASN A 203 -1.13 -8.32 -11.66
N LYS A 204 -1.46 -7.13 -11.12
CA LYS A 204 -2.63 -6.93 -10.25
C LYS A 204 -3.84 -6.50 -11.07
N ASN A 205 -5.03 -6.99 -10.69
CA ASN A 205 -6.29 -6.51 -11.25
C ASN A 205 -6.71 -5.25 -10.49
N ILE A 206 -6.75 -4.10 -11.17
CA ILE A 206 -7.06 -2.82 -10.55
C ILE A 206 -8.42 -2.31 -10.99
N LYS A 207 -9.25 -1.90 -10.02
CA LYS A 207 -10.46 -1.09 -10.25
C LYS A 207 -10.35 0.22 -9.48
N VAL A 208 -10.64 1.33 -10.12
CA VAL A 208 -10.68 2.66 -9.49
C VAL A 208 -12.09 3.19 -9.58
N SER A 209 -12.64 3.66 -8.47
CA SER A 209 -13.96 4.29 -8.37
C SER A 209 -13.80 5.69 -7.81
N TYR A 210 -14.35 6.69 -8.49
CA TYR A 210 -14.27 8.10 -8.13
C TYR A 210 -15.60 8.58 -7.53
N PHE A 211 -15.52 9.43 -6.50
CA PHE A 211 -16.67 9.95 -5.73
C PHE A 211 -16.53 11.45 -5.48
#